data_AF-A0A959NIL0-F1
#
_entry.id   AF-A0A959NIL0-F1
#
_cell.length_a   1.000
_cell.length_b   1.000
_cell.length_c   1.000
_cell.angle_alpha   90.00
_cell.angle_beta   90.00
_cell.angle_gamma   90.00
#
_symmetry.space_group_name_H-M   'P 1'
#
loop_
_entity.id
_entity.type
_entity.pdbx_description
1 polymer ?
#
loop_
_entity_poly.entity_id
_entity_poly.type
_entity_poly.pdbx_seq_one_letter_code
_entity_poly.pdbx_strand_id
1 'polypeptide(L)'
;MNNSTTDGYFLFFYRHRAQLKAVIETLRFFEMKGDEIKLTTTDFSLKKLDQLNNIGSLNTRKNTLKRISGIFRFLFRSPIFCWLLSWKTTWHINSKIKKIHSLLINNNIKGLLVCGDRGFPEELLFCYLAKKHEIPVYLLPNSFPATIYSMNLVREPFLYNELPPSFITSMIPAKNIKKLKERSFYYYKPSDALSLTRLNVFPEDPWVNGNSYASIIFLEKQNDLLNYNNNSQSVSKIVVGHPELDSLWKNLHEQEKKPMKLIKKYSINPNLPIIVIALPQHGEHRLCSWEKHWQIINNIRKSIENKEMNFLISLHPKMDPNM
;
A
#
# COMPACT_ATOMS: atom_id res chain seq x y z
N MET A 1 14.38 -39.46 1.65
CA MET A 1 14.32 -38.01 1.38
C MET A 1 14.99 -37.32 2.56
N ASN A 2 16.14 -36.70 2.34
CA ASN A 2 16.85 -35.99 3.40
C ASN A 2 16.03 -34.73 3.75
N ASN A 3 15.47 -34.69 4.96
CA ASN A 3 14.93 -33.48 5.54
C ASN A 3 16.11 -32.54 5.82
N SER A 4 16.57 -31.82 4.80
CA SER A 4 17.43 -30.66 5.02
C SER A 4 16.61 -29.70 5.88
N THR A 5 17.02 -29.48 7.13
CA THR A 5 16.38 -28.49 7.99
C THR A 5 16.40 -27.15 7.25
N THR A 6 15.23 -26.62 6.96
CA THR A 6 15.03 -25.32 6.27
C THR A 6 15.32 -24.18 7.23
N ASP A 7 16.48 -24.23 7.90
CA ASP A 7 16.90 -23.22 8.84
C ASP A 7 17.31 -21.99 8.05
N GLY A 8 16.59 -20.88 8.26
CA GLY A 8 16.79 -19.66 7.51
C GLY A 8 15.89 -18.52 7.96
N TYR A 9 16.21 -17.32 7.47
CA TYR A 9 15.46 -16.12 7.79
C TYR A 9 14.52 -15.74 6.65
N PHE A 10 13.28 -15.42 6.99
CA PHE A 10 12.35 -14.70 6.14
C PHE A 10 12.35 -13.23 6.53
N LEU A 11 12.38 -12.36 5.53
CA LEU A 11 12.28 -10.92 5.75
C LEU A 11 10.87 -10.47 5.41
N PHE A 12 10.19 -9.85 6.36
CA PHE A 12 8.93 -9.16 6.11
C PHE A 12 9.17 -7.66 5.98
N PHE A 13 8.83 -7.14 4.81
CA PHE A 13 8.84 -5.72 4.54
C PHE A 13 7.40 -5.20 4.60
N TYR A 14 7.15 -4.33 5.58
CA TYR A 14 5.84 -3.71 5.74
C TYR A 14 5.94 -2.20 5.78
N ARG A 15 5.16 -1.56 4.89
CA ARG A 15 5.03 -0.11 4.81
C ARG A 15 3.65 0.30 5.33
N HIS A 16 3.58 0.67 6.61
CA HIS A 16 2.34 1.22 7.16
C HIS A 16 2.24 2.71 6.84
N ARG A 17 1.25 3.10 6.05
CA ARG A 17 0.80 4.51 6.03
C ARG A 17 -0.12 4.73 7.21
N ALA A 18 0.43 5.20 8.33
CA ALA A 18 -0.44 5.70 9.40
C ALA A 18 -1.25 6.89 8.87
N GLN A 19 -2.51 7.00 9.30
CA GLN A 19 -3.43 8.08 8.88
C GLN A 19 -2.87 9.50 9.17
N LEU A 20 -1.79 9.60 9.95
CA LEU A 20 -1.06 10.82 10.31
C LEU A 20 0.34 10.87 9.68
N LYS A 21 0.43 11.15 8.36
CA LYS A 21 1.60 11.65 7.57
C LYS A 21 2.99 10.98 7.71
N ALA A 22 3.23 10.06 8.63
CA ALA A 22 4.48 9.35 8.80
C ALA A 22 4.37 7.97 8.17
N VAL A 23 5.21 7.69 7.18
CA VAL A 23 5.44 6.33 6.71
C VAL A 23 6.33 5.65 7.74
N ILE A 24 5.84 4.55 8.33
CA ILE A 24 6.68 3.67 9.14
C ILE A 24 7.02 2.48 8.27
N GLU A 25 8.30 2.36 7.94
CA GLU A 25 8.85 1.18 7.29
C GLU A 25 9.43 0.30 8.39
N THR A 26 8.92 -0.93 8.47
CA THR A 26 9.34 -1.92 9.47
C THR A 26 9.89 -3.12 8.74
N LEU A 27 11.12 -3.50 9.07
CA LEU A 27 11.74 -4.75 8.67
C LEU A 27 11.63 -5.72 9.84
N ARG A 28 11.09 -6.92 9.58
CA ARG A 28 11.01 -7.99 10.59
C ARG A 28 11.65 -9.25 10.05
N PHE A 29 12.53 -9.84 10.86
CA PHE A 29 13.17 -11.12 10.55
C PHE A 29 12.40 -12.23 11.27
N PHE A 30 12.04 -13.24 10.52
CA PHE A 30 11.42 -14.46 11.03
C PHE A 30 12.41 -15.60 10.86
N GLU A 31 12.83 -16.21 11.95
CA GLU A 31 13.62 -17.44 11.91
C GLU A 31 12.65 -18.61 11.79
N MET A 32 12.83 -19.45 10.77
CA MET A 32 12.13 -20.72 10.66
C MET A 32 13.06 -21.85 11.12
N LYS A 33 12.59 -22.66 12.08
CA LYS A 33 13.26 -23.88 12.57
C LYS A 33 12.25 -25.01 12.57
N GLY A 34 12.31 -25.87 11.56
CA GLY A 34 11.24 -26.85 11.30
C GLY A 34 9.90 -26.14 11.05
N ASP A 35 8.86 -26.53 11.77
CA ASP A 35 7.51 -25.95 11.67
C ASP A 35 7.30 -24.72 12.59
N GLU A 36 8.31 -24.35 13.39
CA GLU A 36 8.22 -23.19 14.27
C GLU A 36 8.72 -21.91 13.57
N ILE A 37 7.89 -20.88 13.61
CA ILE A 37 8.24 -19.52 13.18
C ILE A 37 8.51 -18.68 14.42
N LYS A 38 9.78 -18.32 14.65
CA LYS A 38 10.16 -17.41 15.73
C LYS A 38 10.41 -16.02 15.18
N LEU A 39 9.64 -15.05 15.68
CA LEU A 39 9.93 -13.65 15.40
C LEU A 39 11.19 -13.24 16.18
N THR A 40 12.30 -13.10 15.46
CA THR A 40 13.50 -12.44 15.97
C THR A 40 13.29 -10.93 15.82
N THR A 41 12.79 -10.29 16.87
CA THR A 41 12.57 -8.84 16.87
C THR A 41 13.90 -8.09 16.92
N THR A 42 14.37 -7.67 15.76
CA THR A 42 15.16 -6.44 15.63
C THR A 42 14.35 -5.47 14.80
N ASP A 43 13.63 -4.56 15.46
CA ASP A 43 12.92 -3.48 14.77
C ASP A 43 13.97 -2.53 14.16
N PHE A 44 14.30 -2.76 12.89
CA PHE A 44 15.12 -1.84 12.13
C PHE A 44 14.25 -0.69 11.66
N SER A 45 14.16 0.37 12.46
CA SER A 45 13.48 1.59 12.02
C SER A 45 14.36 2.34 11.01
N LEU A 46 13.93 2.37 9.75
CA LEU A 46 14.57 3.22 8.73
C LEU A 46 14.47 4.72 9.05
N LYS A 47 13.71 5.12 10.10
CA LYS A 47 13.56 6.52 10.52
C LYS A 47 14.86 7.21 10.94
N LYS A 48 15.95 6.47 11.20
CA LYS A 48 17.28 7.08 11.41
C LYS A 48 17.89 7.68 10.11
N LEU A 49 17.25 7.49 8.94
CA LEU A 49 17.73 8.02 7.65
C LEU A 49 17.18 9.40 7.25
N ASP A 50 16.04 9.87 7.79
CA ASP A 50 15.33 11.04 7.22
C ASP A 50 15.33 12.30 8.10
N GLN A 51 16.04 12.31 9.24
CA GLN A 51 16.09 13.46 10.15
C GLN A 51 16.83 14.71 9.60
N LEU A 52 17.27 14.72 8.34
CA LEU A 52 18.02 15.85 7.74
C LEU A 52 17.17 16.84 6.90
N ASN A 53 15.85 16.69 6.77
CA ASN A 53 15.05 17.51 5.83
C ASN A 53 13.91 18.35 6.44
N ASN A 54 13.86 18.55 7.77
CA ASN A 54 12.88 19.45 8.37
C ASN A 54 13.37 20.91 8.38
N ILE A 55 13.23 21.59 7.24
CA ILE A 55 13.32 23.06 7.17
C ILE A 55 11.92 23.65 7.40
N GLY A 56 11.85 24.50 8.42
CA GLY A 56 10.63 25.02 9.04
C GLY A 56 9.73 25.92 8.19
N SER A 57 8.50 26.06 8.69
CA SER A 57 7.42 26.86 8.12
C SER A 57 7.64 28.36 8.31
N LEU A 58 7.84 29.10 7.21
CA LEU A 58 7.75 30.57 7.17
C LEU A 58 6.49 30.99 6.40
N ASN A 59 5.51 31.52 7.13
CA ASN A 59 4.14 31.72 6.64
C ASN A 59 3.81 33.15 6.16
N THR A 60 4.80 34.01 5.88
CA THR A 60 4.58 35.46 5.66
C THR A 60 4.97 36.03 4.29
N ARG A 61 5.04 35.23 3.21
CA ARG A 61 5.36 35.74 1.85
C ARG A 61 4.45 35.26 0.70
N LYS A 62 3.12 35.25 0.89
CA LYS A 62 2.19 34.57 -0.06
C LYS A 62 2.05 35.21 -1.45
N ASN A 63 2.31 36.51 -1.66
CA ASN A 63 2.04 37.16 -2.95
C ASN A 63 3.25 37.22 -3.90
N THR A 64 4.47 37.45 -3.39
CA THR A 64 5.71 37.37 -4.20
C THR A 64 6.04 35.92 -4.57
N LEU A 65 5.73 34.97 -3.69
CA LEU A 65 5.86 33.54 -3.98
C LEU A 65 4.91 33.07 -5.08
N LYS A 66 3.75 33.72 -5.32
CA LYS A 66 2.85 33.32 -6.43
C LYS A 66 3.46 33.58 -7.81
N ARG A 67 4.09 34.73 -8.05
CA ARG A 67 4.76 35.02 -9.34
C ARG A 67 6.05 34.21 -9.52
N ILE A 68 6.87 34.11 -8.46
CA ILE A 68 8.05 33.24 -8.44
C ILE A 68 7.62 31.78 -8.68
N SER A 69 6.49 31.33 -8.13
CA SER A 69 5.98 29.97 -8.34
C SER A 69 5.64 29.69 -9.81
N GLY A 70 5.30 30.68 -10.64
CA GLY A 70 5.03 30.46 -12.06
C GLY A 70 6.28 30.05 -12.82
N ILE A 71 7.35 30.85 -12.70
CA ILE A 71 8.65 30.57 -13.33
C ILE A 71 9.26 29.29 -12.76
N PHE A 72 9.22 29.12 -11.44
CA PHE A 72 9.71 27.88 -10.83
C PHE A 72 8.90 26.67 -11.28
N ARG A 73 7.55 26.73 -11.32
CA ARG A 73 6.73 25.64 -11.86
C ARG A 73 7.09 25.32 -13.31
N PHE A 74 7.35 26.34 -14.14
CA PHE A 74 7.81 26.13 -15.51
C PHE A 74 9.17 25.43 -15.56
N LEU A 75 10.14 25.87 -14.77
CA LEU A 75 11.46 25.24 -14.66
C LEU A 75 11.37 23.81 -14.12
N PHE A 76 10.56 23.56 -13.10
CA PHE A 76 10.28 22.23 -12.54
C PHE A 76 9.60 21.29 -13.55
N ARG A 77 8.89 21.85 -14.55
CA ARG A 77 8.29 21.11 -15.68
C ARG A 77 9.22 20.99 -16.87
N SER A 78 10.34 21.70 -16.88
CA SER A 78 11.29 21.60 -17.99
C SER A 78 11.86 20.18 -18.04
N PRO A 79 12.10 19.66 -19.24
CA PRO A 79 12.56 18.29 -19.38
C PRO A 79 14.02 18.13 -18.93
N ILE A 80 14.82 19.20 -19.05
CA ILE A 80 16.17 19.29 -18.47
C ILE A 80 16.10 19.11 -16.95
N PHE A 81 15.15 19.78 -16.28
CA PHE A 81 14.99 19.62 -14.83
C PHE A 81 14.56 18.20 -14.45
N CYS A 82 13.62 17.60 -15.18
CA CYS A 82 13.23 16.20 -14.97
C CYS A 82 14.43 15.25 -15.12
N TRP A 83 15.25 15.48 -16.15
CA TRP A 83 16.47 14.72 -16.40
C TRP A 83 17.50 14.92 -15.28
N LEU A 84 17.77 16.14 -14.83
CA LEU A 84 18.66 16.42 -13.70
C LEU A 84 18.16 15.78 -12.39
N LEU A 85 16.86 15.90 -12.12
CA LEU A 85 16.25 15.28 -10.93
C LEU A 85 16.40 13.76 -10.98
N SER A 86 16.25 13.15 -12.16
CA SER A 86 16.45 11.72 -12.31
C SER A 86 17.89 11.26 -12.04
N TRP A 87 18.91 12.10 -12.28
CA TRP A 87 20.29 11.77 -11.87
C TRP A 87 20.44 11.74 -10.35
N LYS A 88 19.90 12.75 -9.66
CA LYS A 88 19.88 12.79 -8.19
C LYS A 88 19.16 11.57 -7.62
N THR A 89 17.99 11.23 -8.19
CA THR A 89 17.21 10.05 -7.77
C THR A 89 17.97 8.76 -8.06
N THR A 90 18.67 8.64 -9.20
CA THR A 90 19.51 7.48 -9.54
C THR A 90 20.61 7.26 -8.50
N TRP A 91 21.32 8.33 -8.10
CA TRP A 91 22.35 8.24 -7.06
C TRP A 91 21.78 7.77 -5.72
N HIS A 92 20.62 8.30 -5.33
CA HIS A 92 19.92 7.89 -4.11
C HIS A 92 19.51 6.42 -4.14
N ILE A 93 18.92 5.96 -5.24
CA ILE A 93 18.53 4.56 -5.44
C ILE A 93 19.75 3.64 -5.36
N ASN A 94 20.86 3.99 -6.01
CA ASN A 94 22.09 3.20 -5.95
C ASN A 94 22.62 3.04 -4.52
N SER A 95 22.54 4.09 -3.71
CA SER A 95 22.94 4.00 -2.29
C SER A 95 22.06 3.01 -1.51
N LYS A 96 20.76 2.96 -1.81
CA LYS A 96 19.80 2.03 -1.19
C LYS A 96 20.01 0.60 -1.67
N ILE A 97 20.28 0.41 -2.97
CA ILE A 97 20.61 -0.90 -3.55
C ILE A 97 21.75 -1.56 -2.78
N LYS A 98 22.85 -0.85 -2.52
CA LYS A 98 23.98 -1.40 -1.76
C LYS A 98 23.60 -1.86 -0.36
N LYS A 99 22.79 -1.07 0.36
CA LYS A 99 22.32 -1.38 1.72
C LYS A 99 21.36 -2.57 1.73
N ILE A 100 20.39 -2.58 0.83
CA ILE A 100 19.41 -3.67 0.71
C ILE A 100 20.12 -4.97 0.31
N HIS A 101 21.05 -4.90 -0.64
CA HIS A 101 21.87 -6.03 -1.05
C HIS A 101 22.65 -6.61 0.13
N SER A 102 23.35 -5.79 0.93
CA SER A 102 24.03 -6.27 2.13
C SER A 102 23.09 -6.90 3.15
N LEU A 103 21.86 -6.37 3.29
CA LEU A 103 20.86 -6.94 4.20
C LEU A 103 20.38 -8.32 3.73
N LEU A 104 20.10 -8.51 2.45
CA LEU A 104 19.62 -9.78 1.94
C LEU A 104 20.70 -10.87 1.99
N ILE A 105 21.93 -10.54 1.58
CA ILE A 105 23.03 -11.51 1.46
C ILE A 105 23.63 -11.86 2.82
N ASN A 106 23.96 -10.85 3.64
CA ASN A 106 24.68 -11.11 4.89
C ASN A 106 23.80 -11.83 5.94
N ASN A 107 22.47 -11.76 5.80
CA ASN A 107 21.54 -12.42 6.71
C ASN A 107 20.97 -13.73 6.14
N ASN A 108 21.50 -14.23 5.01
CA ASN A 108 21.07 -15.50 4.40
C ASN A 108 19.53 -15.59 4.24
N ILE A 109 18.91 -14.52 3.75
CA ILE A 109 17.45 -14.44 3.59
C ILE A 109 17.00 -15.51 2.58
N LYS A 110 16.05 -16.37 2.99
CA LYS A 110 15.51 -17.45 2.16
C LYS A 110 14.19 -17.11 1.48
N GLY A 111 13.52 -16.06 1.94
CA GLY A 111 12.28 -15.58 1.34
C GLY A 111 11.95 -14.15 1.77
N LEU A 112 11.32 -13.42 0.87
CA LEU A 112 10.87 -12.05 1.11
C LEU A 112 9.34 -12.00 1.12
N LEU A 113 8.76 -11.67 2.26
CA LEU A 113 7.33 -11.44 2.42
C LEU A 113 7.05 -9.93 2.26
N VAL A 114 6.18 -9.58 1.31
CA VAL A 114 5.84 -8.18 1.01
C VAL A 114 4.33 -7.98 0.88
N CYS A 115 3.84 -6.81 1.23
CA CYS A 115 2.43 -6.43 1.09
C CYS A 115 2.13 -5.68 -0.23
N GLY A 116 3.17 -5.36 -1.00
CA GLY A 116 3.14 -4.73 -2.31
C GLY A 116 4.47 -5.01 -3.00
N ASP A 117 4.54 -4.92 -4.33
CA ASP A 117 5.80 -5.07 -5.08
C ASP A 117 6.14 -3.85 -5.94
N ARG A 118 5.43 -2.75 -5.72
CA ARG A 118 5.41 -1.55 -6.58
C ARG A 118 5.54 -0.24 -5.81
N GLY A 119 5.78 -0.33 -4.50
CA GLY A 119 6.07 0.81 -3.64
C GLY A 119 7.46 1.39 -3.93
N PHE A 120 7.52 2.63 -4.41
CA PHE A 120 8.79 3.31 -4.64
C PHE A 120 9.35 3.98 -3.36
N PRO A 121 10.69 4.00 -3.18
CA PRO A 121 11.69 3.15 -3.84
C PRO A 121 11.94 1.79 -3.15
N GLU A 122 11.81 1.68 -1.83
CA GLU A 122 12.37 0.57 -1.03
C GLU A 122 11.76 -0.78 -1.38
N GLU A 123 10.43 -0.88 -1.33
CA GLU A 123 9.68 -2.12 -1.56
C GLU A 123 10.03 -2.73 -2.94
N LEU A 124 10.03 -1.90 -3.98
CA LEU A 124 10.43 -2.30 -5.33
C LEU A 124 11.88 -2.81 -5.39
N LEU A 125 12.81 -2.14 -4.71
CA LEU A 125 14.23 -2.51 -4.70
C LEU A 125 14.49 -3.80 -3.93
N PHE A 126 13.78 -4.03 -2.82
CA PHE A 126 13.82 -5.32 -2.10
C PHE A 126 13.37 -6.45 -3.03
N CYS A 127 12.24 -6.29 -3.72
CA CYS A 127 11.73 -7.32 -4.63
C CYS A 127 12.68 -7.54 -5.82
N TYR A 128 13.22 -6.47 -6.42
CA TYR A 128 14.20 -6.55 -7.51
C TYR A 128 15.45 -7.33 -7.08
N LEU A 129 16.06 -6.97 -5.95
CA LEU A 129 17.28 -7.62 -5.47
C LEU A 129 17.01 -9.06 -5.03
N ALA A 130 15.88 -9.33 -4.38
CA ALA A 130 15.47 -10.69 -4.05
C ALA A 130 15.42 -11.57 -5.31
N LYS A 131 14.72 -11.12 -6.36
CA LYS A 131 14.67 -11.84 -7.64
C LYS A 131 16.07 -12.04 -8.25
N LYS A 132 16.92 -11.01 -8.22
CA LYS A 132 18.31 -11.09 -8.75
C LYS A 132 19.16 -12.13 -8.03
N HIS A 133 18.88 -12.40 -6.76
CA HIS A 133 19.55 -13.40 -5.93
C HIS A 133 18.74 -14.69 -5.77
N GLU A 134 17.73 -14.91 -6.62
CA GLU A 134 16.89 -16.11 -6.59
C GLU A 134 16.19 -16.34 -5.23
N ILE A 135 15.98 -15.26 -4.47
CA ILE A 135 15.20 -15.27 -3.23
C ILE A 135 13.72 -15.13 -3.62
N PRO A 136 12.86 -16.11 -3.30
CA PRO A 136 11.45 -16.04 -3.63
C PRO A 136 10.76 -14.86 -2.93
N VAL A 137 9.96 -14.14 -3.71
CA VAL A 137 9.16 -13.00 -3.24
C VAL A 137 7.70 -13.43 -3.12
N TYR A 138 7.16 -13.39 -1.91
CA TYR A 138 5.78 -13.75 -1.60
C TYR A 138 4.97 -12.47 -1.36
N LEU A 139 4.02 -12.22 -2.24
CA LEU A 139 3.13 -11.08 -2.13
C LEU A 139 1.89 -11.47 -1.31
N LEU A 140 1.77 -10.89 -0.12
CA LEU A 140 0.64 -11.10 0.79
C LEU A 140 -0.62 -10.37 0.27
N PRO A 141 -1.83 -10.90 0.55
CA PRO A 141 -3.06 -10.18 0.27
C PRO A 141 -3.12 -8.95 1.19
N ASN A 142 -3.07 -7.75 0.60
CA ASN A 142 -2.99 -6.49 1.35
C ASN A 142 -4.02 -5.43 0.88
N SER A 143 -4.80 -5.72 -0.15
CA SER A 143 -5.94 -4.87 -0.53
C SER A 143 -6.74 -5.54 -1.65
N PHE A 144 -8.06 -5.30 -1.64
CA PHE A 144 -8.92 -5.59 -2.78
C PHE A 144 -8.28 -5.11 -4.09
N PRO A 145 -8.35 -5.89 -5.19
CA PRO A 145 -8.09 -5.36 -6.51
C PRO A 145 -9.17 -4.32 -6.80
N ALA A 146 -8.92 -3.08 -6.40
CA ALA A 146 -9.73 -1.96 -6.81
C ALA A 146 -9.72 -1.97 -8.33
N THR A 147 -10.91 -2.05 -8.93
CA THR A 147 -11.09 -1.91 -10.38
C THR A 147 -10.26 -0.73 -10.88
N ILE A 148 -9.74 -0.78 -12.11
CA ILE A 148 -8.97 0.34 -12.70
C ILE A 148 -9.72 1.66 -12.50
N TYR A 149 -11.05 1.64 -12.61
CA TYR A 149 -11.92 2.79 -12.34
C TYR A 149 -11.85 3.31 -10.89
N SER A 150 -11.99 2.44 -9.89
CA SER A 150 -11.90 2.83 -8.47
C SER A 150 -10.49 3.22 -8.06
N MET A 151 -9.46 2.52 -8.57
CA MET A 151 -8.07 2.96 -8.43
C MET A 151 -7.88 4.36 -9.00
N ASN A 152 -8.45 4.66 -10.17
CA ASN A 152 -8.28 5.96 -10.80
C ASN A 152 -9.04 7.07 -10.07
N LEU A 153 -10.27 6.83 -9.59
CA LEU A 153 -11.00 7.82 -8.77
C LEU A 153 -10.26 8.16 -7.47
N VAL A 154 -9.70 7.15 -6.80
CA VAL A 154 -8.97 7.34 -5.55
C VAL A 154 -7.56 7.89 -5.79
N ARG A 155 -6.93 7.54 -6.93
CA ARG A 155 -5.56 7.94 -7.27
C ARG A 155 -5.46 9.17 -8.17
N GLU A 156 -6.54 9.68 -8.77
CA GLU A 156 -6.49 10.88 -9.62
C GLU A 156 -5.78 12.07 -8.94
N PRO A 157 -5.95 12.32 -7.62
CA PRO A 157 -5.20 13.37 -6.92
C PRO A 157 -3.69 13.09 -6.79
N PHE A 158 -3.28 11.84 -6.95
CA PHE A 158 -1.92 11.32 -6.72
C PHE A 158 -1.19 10.90 -8.00
N LEU A 159 -1.89 10.82 -9.14
CA LEU A 159 -1.31 10.51 -10.44
C LEU A 159 -0.72 11.78 -11.07
N TYR A 160 0.42 11.63 -11.74
CA TYR A 160 1.07 12.74 -12.43
C TYR A 160 0.35 12.94 -13.77
N ASN A 161 -0.56 13.92 -13.81
CA ASN A 161 -1.41 14.21 -14.96
C ASN A 161 -0.75 15.13 -16.00
N GLU A 162 0.52 15.46 -15.82
CA GLU A 162 1.26 16.34 -16.72
C GLU A 162 2.24 15.52 -17.53
N LEU A 163 2.04 15.51 -18.85
CA LEU A 163 2.99 14.95 -19.78
C LEU A 163 4.32 15.72 -19.63
N PRO A 164 5.43 15.06 -19.30
CA PRO A 164 6.72 15.68 -19.51
C PRO A 164 6.88 15.94 -21.02
N PRO A 165 7.78 16.85 -21.41
CA PRO A 165 8.04 17.13 -22.82
C PRO A 165 8.34 15.86 -23.62
N SER A 166 8.01 15.88 -24.91
CA SER A 166 7.95 14.70 -25.78
C SER A 166 9.20 13.81 -25.73
N PHE A 167 10.41 14.40 -25.69
CA PHE A 167 11.65 13.63 -25.65
C PHE A 167 11.90 12.89 -24.33
N ILE A 168 11.39 13.38 -23.19
CA ILE A 168 11.50 12.65 -21.91
C ILE A 168 10.51 11.50 -21.91
N THR A 169 9.33 11.71 -22.48
CA THR A 169 8.31 10.67 -22.61
C THR A 169 8.84 9.48 -23.41
N SER A 170 9.62 9.71 -24.48
CA SER A 170 10.21 8.62 -25.27
C SER A 170 11.28 7.81 -24.53
N MET A 171 11.90 8.37 -23.48
CA MET A 171 12.86 7.66 -22.63
C MET A 171 12.20 6.87 -21.49
N ILE A 172 10.92 7.12 -21.21
CA ILE A 172 10.16 6.43 -20.17
C ILE A 172 9.54 5.17 -20.78
N PRO A 173 9.67 3.99 -20.14
CA PRO A 173 9.03 2.78 -20.62
C PRO A 173 7.52 2.99 -20.80
N ALA A 174 6.99 2.62 -21.97
CA ALA A 174 5.57 2.80 -22.30
C ALA A 174 4.63 2.16 -21.27
N LYS A 175 5.04 1.05 -20.66
CA LYS A 175 4.37 0.38 -19.54
C LYS A 175 4.17 1.24 -18.29
N ASN A 176 4.98 2.29 -18.08
CA ASN A 176 4.74 3.26 -17.00
C ASN A 176 3.52 4.16 -17.27
N ILE A 177 3.06 4.19 -18.52
CA ILE A 177 2.06 5.14 -19.02
C ILE A 177 0.78 4.37 -19.35
N LYS A 178 -0.34 4.80 -18.75
CA LYS A 178 -1.67 4.27 -19.10
C LYS A 178 -2.52 5.40 -19.65
N LYS A 179 -3.07 5.20 -20.85
CA LYS A 179 -4.06 6.11 -21.44
C LYS A 179 -5.44 5.74 -20.91
N LEU A 180 -6.14 6.71 -20.35
CA LEU A 180 -7.53 6.56 -19.94
C LEU A 180 -8.31 7.77 -20.45
N LYS A 181 -9.31 7.50 -21.29
CA LYS A 181 -9.97 8.53 -22.10
C LYS A 181 -8.92 9.27 -22.94
N GLU A 182 -8.83 10.59 -22.80
CA GLU A 182 -7.91 11.46 -23.53
C GLU A 182 -6.68 11.88 -22.71
N ARG A 183 -6.49 11.30 -21.51
CA ARG A 183 -5.38 11.64 -20.61
C ARG A 183 -4.40 10.49 -20.47
N SER A 184 -3.12 10.83 -20.38
CA SER A 184 -2.05 9.89 -20.08
C SER A 184 -1.66 10.01 -18.61
N PHE A 185 -1.62 8.87 -17.92
CA PHE A 185 -1.28 8.79 -16.51
C PHE A 185 0.03 8.03 -16.35
N TYR A 186 0.90 8.54 -15.48
CA TYR A 186 2.15 7.88 -15.12
C TYR A 186 2.00 7.17 -13.78
N TYR A 187 2.45 5.91 -13.69
CA TYR A 187 2.48 5.19 -12.42
C TYR A 187 3.54 5.79 -11.48
N TYR A 188 4.80 5.80 -11.92
CA TYR A 188 5.88 6.52 -11.24
C TYR A 188 6.05 7.92 -11.82
N LYS A 189 6.51 8.88 -11.00
CA LYS A 189 6.94 10.20 -11.50
C LYS A 189 7.87 10.02 -12.70
N PRO A 190 7.82 10.89 -13.73
CA PRO A 190 8.76 10.84 -14.85
C PRO A 190 10.24 10.71 -14.43
N SER A 191 10.68 11.49 -13.44
CA SER A 191 12.06 11.42 -12.93
C SER A 191 12.40 10.08 -12.29
N ASP A 192 11.46 9.49 -11.56
CA ASP A 192 11.63 8.22 -10.87
C ASP A 192 11.64 7.07 -11.89
N ALA A 193 10.73 7.09 -12.85
CA ALA A 193 10.67 6.15 -13.95
C ALA A 193 11.96 6.14 -14.79
N LEU A 194 12.49 7.32 -15.13
CA LEU A 194 13.79 7.44 -15.79
C LEU A 194 14.91 6.83 -14.95
N SER A 195 14.93 7.10 -13.65
CA SER A 195 15.95 6.56 -12.74
C SER A 195 15.89 5.04 -12.66
N LEU A 196 14.68 4.47 -12.51
CA LEU A 196 14.45 3.03 -12.49
C LEU A 196 14.87 2.38 -13.82
N THR A 197 14.62 3.06 -14.94
CA THR A 197 15.01 2.59 -16.28
C THR A 197 16.52 2.57 -16.45
N ARG A 198 17.23 3.65 -16.06
CA ARG A 198 18.70 3.70 -16.12
C ARG A 198 19.38 2.63 -15.29
N LEU A 199 18.78 2.26 -14.16
CA LEU A 199 19.30 1.24 -13.26
C LEU A 199 18.83 -0.18 -13.62
N ASN A 200 18.03 -0.33 -14.68
CA ASN A 200 17.42 -1.59 -15.08
C ASN A 200 16.66 -2.29 -13.93
N VAL A 201 15.95 -1.51 -13.13
CA VAL A 201 15.11 -1.98 -12.00
C VAL A 201 13.63 -1.67 -12.23
N PHE A 202 13.26 -1.25 -13.44
CA PHE A 202 11.89 -0.88 -13.78
C PHE A 202 10.99 -2.14 -13.87
N PRO A 203 9.86 -2.22 -13.14
CA PRO A 203 9.01 -3.41 -13.08
C PRO A 203 8.38 -3.76 -14.43
N GLU A 204 8.02 -5.03 -14.64
CA GLU A 204 7.42 -5.48 -15.90
C GLU A 204 6.08 -4.80 -16.20
N ASP A 205 5.18 -4.74 -15.21
CA ASP A 205 3.99 -3.88 -15.27
C ASP A 205 3.68 -3.28 -13.89
N PRO A 206 3.93 -1.97 -13.66
CA PRO A 206 3.65 -1.35 -12.37
C PRO A 206 2.15 -1.19 -12.07
N TRP A 207 1.28 -1.29 -13.08
CA TRP A 207 -0.16 -1.13 -12.89
C TRP A 207 -0.81 -2.34 -12.25
N VAL A 208 -0.20 -3.52 -12.39
CA VAL A 208 -0.68 -4.80 -11.87
C VAL A 208 0.16 -5.15 -10.64
N ASN A 209 -0.48 -5.27 -9.48
CA ASN A 209 0.20 -5.72 -8.27
C ASN A 209 0.73 -7.15 -8.50
N GLY A 210 1.93 -7.49 -8.02
CA GLY A 210 2.51 -8.81 -8.23
C GLY A 210 3.11 -9.06 -9.61
N ASN A 211 3.03 -8.10 -10.55
CA ASN A 211 3.67 -8.20 -11.86
C ASN A 211 4.99 -7.41 -11.95
N SER A 212 5.60 -7.09 -10.81
CA SER A 212 6.95 -6.50 -10.78
C SER A 212 7.98 -7.62 -10.65
N TYR A 213 8.04 -8.26 -9.48
CA TYR A 213 9.09 -9.24 -9.15
C TYR A 213 8.59 -10.36 -8.21
N ALA A 214 7.28 -10.49 -8.00
CA ALA A 214 6.73 -11.55 -7.15
C ALA A 214 6.97 -12.92 -7.77
N SER A 215 7.29 -13.91 -6.93
CA SER A 215 7.38 -15.32 -7.29
C SER A 215 6.05 -16.03 -7.03
N ILE A 216 5.40 -15.67 -5.91
CA ILE A 216 4.10 -16.19 -5.50
C ILE A 216 3.21 -15.03 -5.06
N ILE A 217 1.96 -15.05 -5.50
CA ILE A 217 0.92 -14.12 -5.05
C ILE A 217 -0.09 -14.90 -4.24
N PHE A 218 -0.25 -14.49 -2.98
CA PHE A 218 -1.31 -14.98 -2.12
C PHE A 218 -2.57 -14.16 -2.33
N LEU A 219 -3.67 -14.87 -2.58
CA LEU A 219 -4.97 -14.29 -2.92
C LEU A 219 -5.98 -14.58 -1.82
N GLU A 220 -6.93 -13.67 -1.66
CA GLU A 220 -7.99 -13.82 -0.67
C GLU A 220 -9.06 -14.80 -1.15
N LYS A 221 -9.49 -14.69 -2.41
CA LYS A 221 -10.62 -15.46 -2.95
C LYS A 221 -10.29 -16.08 -4.30
N GLN A 222 -10.99 -17.16 -4.63
CA GLN A 222 -10.90 -17.82 -5.95
C GLN A 222 -11.21 -16.84 -7.10
N ASN A 223 -12.13 -15.90 -6.89
CA ASN A 223 -12.51 -14.93 -7.91
C ASN A 223 -11.35 -13.97 -8.28
N ASP A 224 -10.38 -13.78 -7.38
CA ASP A 224 -9.21 -12.94 -7.67
C ASP A 224 -8.31 -13.57 -8.73
N LEU A 225 -8.24 -14.90 -8.81
CA LEU A 225 -7.46 -15.60 -9.84
C LEU A 225 -7.86 -15.19 -11.26
N LEU A 226 -9.16 -14.98 -11.50
CA LEU A 226 -9.68 -14.56 -12.80
C LEU A 226 -9.15 -13.18 -13.21
N ASN A 227 -9.04 -12.25 -12.25
CA ASN A 227 -8.51 -10.91 -12.50
C ASN A 227 -7.00 -10.93 -12.83
N TYR A 228 -6.28 -11.91 -12.29
CA TYR A 228 -4.83 -12.05 -12.47
C TYR A 228 -4.42 -12.87 -13.70
N ASN A 229 -5.19 -13.89 -14.07
CA ASN A 229 -4.88 -14.75 -15.22
C ASN A 229 -4.81 -13.98 -16.54
N ASN A 230 -5.48 -12.84 -16.62
CA ASN A 230 -5.45 -11.97 -17.80
C ASN A 230 -4.18 -11.12 -17.93
N ASN A 231 -3.37 -10.98 -16.86
CA ASN A 231 -2.33 -9.94 -16.78
C ASN A 231 -0.93 -10.43 -16.35
N SER A 232 -0.78 -11.64 -15.79
CA SER A 232 0.54 -12.15 -15.36
C SER A 232 0.61 -13.68 -15.44
N GLN A 233 1.18 -14.20 -16.53
CA GLN A 233 1.19 -15.65 -16.80
C GLN A 233 2.28 -16.42 -16.05
N SER A 234 3.37 -15.77 -15.61
CA SER A 234 4.54 -16.47 -15.05
C SER A 234 4.55 -16.61 -13.52
N VAL A 235 3.71 -15.86 -12.79
CA VAL A 235 3.72 -15.83 -11.32
C VAL A 235 2.74 -16.86 -10.76
N SER A 236 3.20 -17.67 -9.79
CA SER A 236 2.36 -18.64 -9.10
C SER A 236 1.34 -17.93 -8.21
N LYS A 237 0.12 -18.47 -8.13
CA LYS A 237 -1.00 -17.84 -7.42
C LYS A 237 -1.65 -18.87 -6.51
N ILE A 238 -1.84 -18.53 -5.24
CA ILE A 238 -2.40 -19.45 -4.24
C ILE A 238 -3.46 -18.70 -3.44
N VAL A 239 -4.64 -19.29 -3.30
CA VAL A 239 -5.72 -18.72 -2.48
C VAL A 239 -5.53 -19.17 -1.03
N VAL A 240 -5.35 -18.21 -0.12
CA VAL A 240 -5.07 -18.46 1.30
C VAL A 240 -6.02 -17.72 2.24
N GLY A 241 -6.91 -16.87 1.72
CA GLY A 241 -7.75 -15.99 2.54
C GLY A 241 -7.06 -14.67 2.90
N HIS A 242 -7.68 -13.87 3.78
CA HIS A 242 -7.11 -12.60 4.24
C HIS A 242 -6.58 -12.77 5.67
N PRO A 243 -5.33 -12.37 5.98
CA PRO A 243 -4.72 -12.58 7.30
C PRO A 243 -5.45 -11.85 8.43
N GLU A 244 -6.18 -10.77 8.13
CA GLU A 244 -7.01 -10.09 9.15
C GLU A 244 -8.15 -10.98 9.68
N LEU A 245 -8.60 -11.96 8.89
CA LEU A 245 -9.66 -12.89 9.28
C LEU A 245 -9.16 -14.02 10.18
N ASP A 246 -7.85 -14.28 10.23
CA ASP A 246 -7.27 -15.34 11.08
C ASP A 246 -7.59 -15.08 12.56
N SER A 247 -7.47 -13.81 12.98
CA SER A 247 -7.79 -13.40 14.35
C SER A 247 -9.28 -13.58 14.67
N LEU A 248 -10.16 -13.28 13.70
CA LEU A 248 -11.60 -13.47 13.82
C LEU A 248 -11.94 -14.96 13.94
N TRP A 249 -11.38 -15.79 13.06
CA TRP A 249 -11.57 -17.23 13.06
C TRP A 249 -11.12 -17.87 14.38
N LYS A 250 -9.94 -17.47 14.88
CA LYS A 250 -9.42 -17.91 16.18
C LYS A 250 -10.34 -17.49 17.33
N ASN A 251 -10.77 -16.23 17.35
CA ASN A 251 -11.70 -15.74 18.37
C ASN A 251 -13.06 -16.47 18.33
N LEU A 252 -13.52 -16.88 17.14
CA LEU A 252 -14.74 -17.67 16.98
C LEU A 252 -14.57 -19.12 17.45
N HIS A 253 -13.37 -19.70 17.39
CA HIS A 253 -13.15 -21.08 17.88
C HIS A 253 -12.86 -21.12 19.38
N GLU A 254 -12.22 -20.09 19.94
CA GLU A 254 -11.91 -19.98 21.38
C GLU A 254 -13.10 -19.50 22.24
N GLN A 255 -14.34 -19.80 21.80
CA GLN A 255 -15.60 -19.11 22.12
C GLN A 255 -16.03 -19.04 23.61
N GLU A 256 -15.28 -19.57 24.56
CA GLU A 256 -15.80 -19.81 25.91
C GLU A 256 -15.75 -18.63 26.89
N LYS A 257 -15.03 -17.51 26.63
CA LYS A 257 -14.73 -16.53 27.70
C LYS A 257 -14.84 -15.03 27.40
N LYS A 258 -15.45 -14.61 26.27
CA LYS A 258 -15.50 -13.18 25.88
C LYS A 258 -16.85 -12.43 25.90
N PRO A 259 -18.05 -13.05 26.01
CA PRO A 259 -19.32 -12.30 25.90
C PRO A 259 -19.49 -11.20 26.96
N MET A 260 -19.16 -11.49 28.23
CA MET A 260 -19.51 -10.58 29.34
C MET A 260 -18.79 -9.24 29.31
N LYS A 261 -17.56 -9.17 28.79
CA LYS A 261 -16.81 -7.91 28.70
C LYS A 261 -17.44 -6.94 27.70
N LEU A 262 -17.87 -7.44 26.54
CA LEU A 262 -18.53 -6.63 25.51
C LEU A 262 -19.93 -6.20 25.96
N ILE A 263 -20.68 -7.13 26.57
CA ILE A 263 -22.00 -6.84 27.14
C ILE A 263 -21.92 -5.70 28.14
N LYS A 264 -20.98 -5.77 29.08
CA LYS A 264 -20.77 -4.71 30.08
C LYS A 264 -20.28 -3.40 29.47
N LYS A 265 -19.34 -3.46 28.51
CA LYS A 265 -18.74 -2.26 27.90
C LYS A 265 -19.76 -1.44 27.10
N TYR A 266 -20.65 -2.11 26.38
CA TYR A 266 -21.60 -1.48 25.47
C TYR A 266 -23.04 -1.52 25.99
N SER A 267 -23.25 -1.90 27.26
CA SER A 267 -24.57 -2.01 27.89
C SER A 267 -25.58 -2.83 27.06
N ILE A 268 -25.12 -3.93 26.46
CA ILE A 268 -25.93 -4.78 25.58
C ILE A 268 -26.93 -5.56 26.42
N ASN A 269 -28.21 -5.54 26.06
CA ASN A 269 -29.20 -6.42 26.64
C ASN A 269 -29.03 -7.84 26.07
N PRO A 270 -28.63 -8.85 26.85
CA PRO A 270 -28.38 -10.20 26.34
C PRO A 270 -29.64 -10.90 25.82
N ASN A 271 -30.84 -10.40 26.17
CA ASN A 271 -32.12 -10.97 25.74
C ASN A 271 -32.61 -10.37 24.42
N LEU A 272 -31.91 -9.38 23.85
CA LEU A 272 -32.28 -8.77 22.58
C LEU A 272 -31.27 -9.11 21.49
N PRO A 273 -31.71 -9.25 20.22
CA PRO A 273 -30.80 -9.37 19.08
C PRO A 273 -29.81 -8.20 19.01
N ILE A 274 -28.63 -8.43 18.41
CA ILE A 274 -27.63 -7.38 18.17
C ILE A 274 -27.54 -7.12 16.66
N ILE A 275 -27.66 -5.85 16.27
CA ILE A 275 -27.37 -5.38 14.92
C ILE A 275 -26.13 -4.51 14.97
N VAL A 276 -25.11 -4.88 14.19
CA VAL A 276 -23.91 -4.06 13.98
C VAL A 276 -24.06 -3.31 12.66
N ILE A 277 -23.95 -1.99 12.69
CA ILE A 277 -24.12 -1.10 11.53
C ILE A 277 -22.84 -0.32 11.32
N ALA A 278 -22.17 -0.50 10.19
CA ALA A 278 -21.13 0.42 9.74
C ALA A 278 -21.78 1.52 8.89
N LEU A 279 -21.72 2.78 9.33
CA LEU A 279 -22.33 3.88 8.57
C LEU A 279 -21.57 4.12 7.25
N PRO A 280 -22.28 4.36 6.13
CA PRO A 280 -21.66 4.56 4.83
C PRO A 280 -20.85 5.86 4.80
N GLN A 281 -19.64 5.80 4.27
CA GLN A 281 -18.68 6.91 4.19
C GLN A 281 -18.68 7.64 2.82
N HIS A 282 -19.79 7.57 2.08
CA HIS A 282 -19.83 7.98 0.67
C HIS A 282 -19.48 9.46 0.43
N GLY A 283 -19.95 10.38 1.29
CA GLY A 283 -19.64 11.81 1.17
C GLY A 283 -18.15 12.09 1.36
N GLU A 284 -17.52 11.41 2.33
CA GLU A 284 -16.09 11.57 2.63
C GLU A 284 -15.19 11.11 1.49
N HIS A 285 -15.59 10.05 0.79
CA HIS A 285 -14.88 9.53 -0.38
C HIS A 285 -15.33 10.16 -1.69
N ARG A 286 -16.16 11.21 -1.64
CA ARG A 286 -16.69 11.95 -2.81
C ARG A 286 -17.44 11.05 -3.80
N LEU A 287 -18.05 9.98 -3.30
CA LEU A 287 -18.88 9.08 -4.10
C LEU A 287 -20.29 9.65 -4.30
N CYS A 288 -20.73 10.57 -3.43
CA CYS A 288 -21.95 11.36 -3.59
C CYS A 288 -21.81 12.73 -2.91
N SER A 289 -22.81 13.60 -3.07
CA SER A 289 -22.87 14.88 -2.34
C SER A 289 -23.14 14.64 -0.85
N TRP A 290 -22.80 15.61 0.00
CA TRP A 290 -23.03 15.52 1.44
C TRP A 290 -24.52 15.40 1.79
N GLU A 291 -25.38 16.07 1.04
CA GLU A 291 -26.84 15.99 1.19
C GLU A 291 -27.31 14.55 0.94
N LYS A 292 -26.81 13.93 -0.14
CA LYS A 292 -27.16 12.54 -0.46
C LYS A 292 -26.61 11.57 0.56
N HIS A 293 -25.39 11.80 1.05
CA HIS A 293 -24.78 11.01 2.12
C HIS A 293 -25.65 11.02 3.39
N TRP A 294 -26.07 12.19 3.86
CA TRP A 294 -26.95 12.30 5.02
C TRP A 294 -28.34 11.72 4.78
N GLN A 295 -28.88 11.85 3.56
CA GLN A 295 -30.14 11.19 3.20
C GLN A 295 -30.05 9.66 3.38
N ILE A 296 -28.94 9.04 2.96
CA ILE A 296 -28.73 7.59 3.11
C ILE A 296 -28.66 7.21 4.60
N ILE A 297 -27.88 7.94 5.40
CA ILE A 297 -27.76 7.69 6.85
C ILE A 297 -29.12 7.83 7.54
N ASN A 298 -29.88 8.89 7.22
CA ASN A 298 -31.21 9.10 7.78
C ASN A 298 -32.19 7.99 7.39
N ASN A 299 -32.09 7.44 6.19
CA ASN A 299 -32.90 6.30 5.79
C ASN A 299 -32.57 5.06 6.62
N ILE A 300 -31.29 4.78 6.84
CA ILE A 300 -30.84 3.67 7.72
C ILE A 300 -31.39 3.87 9.13
N ARG A 301 -31.24 5.08 9.70
CA ARG A 301 -31.77 5.44 11.02
C ARG A 301 -33.27 5.16 11.10
N LYS A 302 -34.05 5.67 10.14
CA LYS A 302 -35.51 5.46 10.11
C LYS A 302 -35.90 3.99 10.04
N SER A 303 -35.13 3.15 9.34
CA SER A 303 -35.41 1.71 9.25
C SER A 303 -35.20 0.95 10.56
N ILE A 304 -34.37 1.50 11.47
CA ILE A 304 -34.08 0.89 12.77
C ILE A 304 -34.79 1.57 13.94
N GLU A 305 -35.37 2.75 13.71
CA GLU A 305 -36.16 3.49 14.69
C GLU A 305 -37.32 2.61 15.19
N ASN A 306 -37.55 2.61 16.51
CA ASN A 306 -38.58 1.83 17.20
C ASN A 306 -38.43 0.29 17.15
N LYS A 307 -37.23 -0.23 16.81
CA LYS A 307 -36.94 -1.67 16.93
C LYS A 307 -36.38 -1.99 18.32
N GLU A 308 -36.93 -3.00 18.98
CA GLU A 308 -36.41 -3.53 20.24
C GLU A 308 -35.21 -4.46 19.99
N MET A 309 -34.04 -3.86 19.74
CA MET A 309 -32.79 -4.56 19.47
C MET A 309 -31.61 -3.75 20.04
N ASN A 310 -30.48 -4.41 20.24
CA ASN A 310 -29.22 -3.73 20.51
C ASN A 310 -28.61 -3.24 19.19
N PHE A 311 -28.22 -1.97 19.14
CA PHE A 311 -27.55 -1.39 17.96
C PHE A 311 -26.12 -1.01 18.31
N LEU A 312 -25.15 -1.56 17.58
CA LEU A 312 -23.75 -1.16 17.64
C LEU A 312 -23.40 -0.41 16.35
N ILE A 313 -23.15 0.88 16.46
CA ILE A 313 -22.83 1.72 15.30
C ILE A 313 -21.31 1.90 15.22
N SER A 314 -20.72 1.40 14.13
CA SER A 314 -19.32 1.62 13.78
C SER A 314 -19.21 2.88 12.93
N LEU A 315 -18.57 3.90 13.50
CA LEU A 315 -18.31 5.18 12.85
C LEU A 315 -16.95 5.17 12.15
N HIS A 316 -16.84 5.87 11.02
CA HIS A 316 -15.54 6.15 10.41
C HIS A 316 -14.76 7.16 11.28
N PRO A 317 -13.42 7.13 11.38
CA PRO A 317 -12.65 8.04 12.25
C PRO A 317 -12.84 9.54 12.01
N LYS A 318 -13.43 9.93 10.87
CA LYS A 318 -13.77 11.32 10.56
C LYS A 318 -15.19 11.73 10.97
N MET A 319 -16.01 10.78 11.40
CA MET A 319 -17.35 11.05 11.92
C MET A 319 -17.24 11.40 13.40
N ASP A 320 -17.93 12.46 13.81
CA ASP A 320 -18.03 12.85 15.22
C ASP A 320 -19.08 11.97 15.91
N PRO A 321 -18.74 11.23 16.98
CA PRO A 321 -19.70 10.45 17.73
C PRO A 321 -20.74 11.29 18.49
N ASN A 322 -20.56 12.61 18.59
CA ASN A 322 -21.45 13.52 19.32
C ASN A 322 -22.38 14.36 18.41
N MET A 323 -22.33 14.16 17.09
CA MET A 323 -23.21 14.83 16.12
C MET A 323 -24.46 14.01 15.82
#